data_AF-A0A9Q9HGH2-F1
#
_entry.id   AF-A0A9Q9HGH2-F1
#
_cell.length_a   1.000
_cell.length_b   1.000
_cell.length_c   1.000
_cell.angle_alpha   90.00
_cell.angle_beta   90.00
_cell.angle_gamma   90.00
#
_symmetry.space_group_name_H-M   'P 1'
#
loop_
_entity.id
_entity.type
_entity.pdbx_description
1 polymer ?
#
loop_
_entity_poly.entity_id
_entity_poly.type
_entity_poly.pdbx_seq_one_letter_code
_entity_poly.pdbx_strand_id
1 'polypeptide(L)'
;MFDLTNDTMTSIRAFMATHSEAVQNAAYLLGGQPALRKAQSLLDEIASALVLTRHLTAQLLNLHALLSLQNAHCDDTIEAACFANLDPASPIVEEICVLCDELECELLKLEDTELSTALSFRLAA
;
A
#
# COMPACT_ATOMS: atom_id res chain seq x y z
N MET A 1 -21.42 -8.92 19.42
CA MET A 1 -21.07 -7.87 18.44
C MET A 1 -19.65 -7.42 18.72
N PHE A 2 -18.65 -8.29 18.54
CA PHE A 2 -17.23 -8.01 18.78
C PHE A 2 -16.41 -9.11 18.08
N ASP A 3 -15.69 -8.77 17.01
CA ASP A 3 -14.47 -9.44 16.52
C ASP A 3 -13.82 -8.76 15.29
N LEU A 4 -14.38 -7.63 14.81
CA LEU A 4 -13.90 -6.91 13.62
C LEU A 4 -12.40 -6.55 13.64
N THR A 5 -11.82 -6.25 14.80
CA THR A 5 -10.39 -5.90 14.91
C THR A 5 -9.44 -7.09 14.78
N ASN A 6 -9.85 -8.30 15.17
CA ASN A 6 -9.06 -9.52 14.93
C ASN A 6 -9.20 -9.97 13.48
N ASP A 7 -10.39 -9.83 12.90
CA ASP A 7 -10.66 -10.18 11.50
C ASP A 7 -9.87 -9.27 10.54
N THR A 8 -9.82 -7.97 10.80
CA THR A 8 -9.09 -7.00 9.97
C THR A 8 -7.58 -7.22 9.96
N MET A 9 -6.96 -7.46 11.13
CA MET A 9 -5.53 -7.77 11.19
C MET A 9 -5.19 -9.10 10.52
N THR A 10 -6.07 -10.10 10.66
CA THR A 10 -5.90 -11.39 10.00
C THR A 10 -6.03 -11.25 8.49
N SER A 11 -6.99 -10.45 8.01
CA SER A 11 -7.20 -10.16 6.59
C SER A 11 -5.99 -9.47 5.97
N ILE A 12 -5.53 -8.35 6.57
CA ILE A 12 -4.40 -7.60 6.03
C ILE A 12 -3.11 -8.44 6.04
N ARG A 13 -2.90 -9.28 7.07
CA ARG A 13 -1.74 -10.18 7.12
C ARG A 13 -1.82 -11.24 6.02
N ALA A 14 -2.99 -11.85 5.81
CA ALA A 14 -3.19 -12.83 4.76
C ALA A 14 -2.96 -12.22 3.36
N PHE A 15 -3.48 -11.02 3.13
CA PHE A 15 -3.25 -10.25 1.92
C PHE A 15 -1.76 -9.97 1.69
N MET A 16 -1.08 -9.42 2.69
CA MET A 16 0.34 -9.08 2.61
C MET A 16 1.25 -10.30 2.44
N ALA A 17 0.91 -11.44 3.05
CA ALA A 17 1.63 -12.68 2.84
C ALA A 17 1.47 -13.20 1.40
N THR A 18 0.23 -13.16 0.89
CA THR A 18 -0.11 -13.61 -0.47
C THR A 18 0.55 -12.75 -1.53
N HIS A 19 0.57 -11.43 -1.33
CA HIS A 19 1.08 -10.45 -2.30
C HIS A 19 2.47 -9.91 -1.96
N SER A 20 3.21 -10.58 -1.07
CA SER A 20 4.51 -10.09 -0.55
C SER A 20 5.54 -9.78 -1.65
N GLU A 21 5.62 -10.62 -2.68
CA GLU A 21 6.50 -10.41 -3.84
C GLU A 21 6.02 -9.26 -4.71
N ALA A 22 4.72 -9.21 -5.02
CA ALA A 22 4.12 -8.16 -5.84
C ALA A 22 4.29 -6.77 -5.19
N VAL A 23 4.07 -6.67 -3.88
CA VAL A 23 4.27 -5.43 -3.10
C VAL A 23 5.73 -4.96 -3.15
N GLN A 24 6.69 -5.88 -3.00
CA GLN A 24 8.11 -5.54 -3.07
C GLN A 24 8.53 -5.10 -4.49
N ASN A 25 8.09 -5.83 -5.52
CA ASN A 25 8.39 -5.51 -6.91
C ASN A 25 7.80 -4.16 -7.30
N ALA A 26 6.53 -3.91 -6.96
CA ALA A 26 5.89 -2.63 -7.20
C ALA A 26 6.58 -1.49 -6.46
N ALA A 27 6.93 -1.68 -5.18
CA ALA A 27 7.66 -0.67 -4.41
C ALA A 27 9.03 -0.34 -5.01
N TYR A 28 9.76 -1.36 -5.47
CA TYR A 28 11.05 -1.16 -6.15
C TYR A 28 10.89 -0.42 -7.47
N LEU A 29 9.89 -0.79 -8.29
CA LEU A 29 9.65 -0.17 -9.59
C LEU A 29 9.21 1.28 -9.46
N LEU A 30 8.39 1.60 -8.46
CA LEU A 30 7.80 2.91 -8.30
C LEU A 30 8.62 3.87 -7.45
N GLY A 31 9.44 3.39 -6.51
CA GLY A 31 10.22 4.26 -5.61
C GLY A 31 11.65 3.79 -5.35
N GLY A 32 12.14 2.83 -6.14
CA GLY A 32 13.49 2.31 -6.07
C GLY A 32 13.82 1.58 -4.76
N GLN A 33 15.12 1.50 -4.48
CA GLN A 33 15.64 0.83 -3.28
C GLN A 33 15.08 1.37 -1.96
N PRO A 34 14.89 2.70 -1.76
CA PRO A 34 14.31 3.22 -0.53
C PRO A 34 12.88 2.73 -0.27
N ALA A 35 12.05 2.68 -1.32
CA ALA A 35 10.68 2.19 -1.22
C ALA A 35 10.62 0.68 -0.96
N LEU A 36 11.47 -0.10 -1.64
CA LEU A 36 11.60 -1.54 -1.39
C LEU A 36 11.91 -1.85 0.09
N ARG A 37 12.86 -1.11 0.68
CA ARG A 37 13.21 -1.30 2.11
C ARG A 37 12.03 -1.00 3.04
N LYS A 38 11.26 0.04 2.74
CA LYS A 38 10.05 0.39 3.51
C LYS A 38 8.99 -0.70 3.38
N ALA A 39 8.78 -1.22 2.17
CA ALA A 39 7.84 -2.31 1.94
C ALA A 39 8.24 -3.59 2.70
N GLN A 40 9.53 -3.95 2.69
CA GLN A 40 10.05 -5.10 3.45
C GLN A 40 9.86 -4.92 4.96
N SER A 41 10.21 -3.76 5.52
CA SER A 41 9.98 -3.45 6.94
C SER A 41 8.50 -3.56 7.31
N LEU A 42 7.61 -3.04 6.45
CA LEU A 42 6.17 -3.11 6.66
C LEU A 42 5.65 -4.56 6.66
N LEU A 43 6.12 -5.39 5.71
CA LEU A 43 5.77 -6.81 5.66
C LEU A 43 6.19 -7.55 6.94
N ASP A 44 7.43 -7.31 7.41
CA ASP A 44 7.96 -7.91 8.63
C ASP A 44 7.19 -7.46 9.89
N GLU A 45 6.83 -6.18 9.96
CA GLU A 45 6.02 -5.62 11.05
C GLU A 45 4.60 -6.21 11.04
N ILE A 46 3.95 -6.34 9.88
CA ILE A 46 2.60 -6.94 9.77
C ILE A 46 2.62 -8.44 10.13
N ALA A 47 3.69 -9.15 9.77
CA ALA A 47 3.85 -10.56 10.09
C ALA A 47 3.95 -10.80 11.61
N SER A 48 4.58 -9.87 12.34
CA SER A 48 4.83 -9.99 13.78
C SER A 48 3.81 -9.28 14.67
N ALA A 49 3.06 -8.32 14.14
CA ALA A 49 2.11 -7.53 14.92
C ALA A 49 0.84 -8.31 15.26
N LEU A 50 0.36 -8.17 16.50
CA LEU A 50 -0.89 -8.79 16.97
C LEU A 50 -2.13 -7.94 16.67
N VAL A 51 -1.96 -6.63 16.54
CA VAL A 51 -3.04 -5.66 16.33
C VAL A 51 -2.61 -4.61 15.30
N LEU A 52 -3.57 -4.07 14.55
CA LEU A 52 -3.35 -2.90 13.71
C LEU A 52 -3.15 -1.67 14.57
N THR A 53 -1.92 -1.18 14.60
CA THR A 53 -1.59 0.07 15.29
C THR A 53 -1.73 1.25 14.33
N ARG A 54 -2.01 2.45 14.85
CA ARG A 54 -2.01 3.69 14.05
C ARG A 54 -0.73 3.87 13.22
N HIS A 55 0.41 3.41 13.73
CA HIS A 55 1.67 3.45 13.01
C HIS A 55 1.68 2.52 11.79
N LEU A 56 1.30 1.26 11.97
CA LEU A 56 1.16 0.28 10.88
C LEU A 56 0.19 0.77 9.82
N THR A 57 -0.93 1.32 10.27
CA THR A 57 -1.92 1.86 9.33
C THR A 57 -1.39 3.04 8.55
N ALA A 58 -0.66 3.96 9.18
CA ALA A 58 -0.01 5.05 8.46
C ALA A 58 1.01 4.53 7.43
N GLN A 59 1.74 3.45 7.74
CA GLN A 59 2.65 2.82 6.79
C GLN A 59 1.90 2.17 5.61
N LEU A 60 0.78 1.49 5.87
CA LEU A 60 -0.10 0.94 4.83
C LEU A 60 -0.64 2.03 3.89
N LEU A 61 -1.07 3.16 4.45
CA LEU A 61 -1.53 4.31 3.66
C LEU A 61 -0.40 4.92 2.82
N ASN A 62 0.84 4.92 3.33
CA ASN A 62 2.00 5.38 2.57
C ASN A 62 2.35 4.42 1.43
N LEU A 63 2.21 3.11 1.64
CA LEU A 63 2.37 2.11 0.58
C LEU A 63 1.29 2.30 -0.50
N HIS A 64 0.03 2.44 -0.10
CA HIS A 64 -1.06 2.73 -1.03
C HIS A 64 -0.80 4.03 -1.83
N ALA A 65 -0.31 5.09 -1.18
CA ALA A 65 0.03 6.34 -1.84
C ALA A 65 1.16 6.19 -2.88
N LEU A 66 2.12 5.31 -2.61
CA LEU A 66 3.17 4.97 -3.57
C LEU A 66 2.59 4.21 -4.78
N LEU A 67 1.76 3.19 -4.54
CA LEU A 67 1.15 2.36 -5.58
C LEU A 67 0.18 3.14 -6.47
N SER A 68 -0.61 4.04 -5.88
CA SER A 68 -1.52 4.96 -6.58
C SER A 68 -0.82 6.17 -7.22
N LEU A 69 0.52 6.23 -7.15
CA LEU A 69 1.33 7.30 -7.74
C LEU A 69 0.93 8.71 -7.28
N GLN A 70 0.36 8.87 -6.08
CA GLN A 70 -0.08 10.17 -5.57
C GLN A 70 1.06 11.21 -5.54
N ASN A 71 2.31 10.75 -5.39
CA ASN A 71 3.49 11.62 -5.35
C ASN A 71 4.18 11.81 -6.71
N ALA A 72 3.74 11.12 -7.76
CA ALA A 72 4.37 11.17 -9.09
C ALA A 72 4.17 12.51 -9.82
N HIS A 73 3.30 13.39 -9.30
CA HIS A 73 3.06 14.72 -9.84
C HIS A 73 4.17 15.75 -9.51
N CYS A 74 5.15 15.39 -8.66
CA CYS A 74 6.31 16.23 -8.39
C CYS A 74 7.54 15.70 -9.13
N ASP A 75 7.92 16.38 -10.21
CA ASP A 75 9.04 16.02 -11.10
C ASP A 75 10.40 15.87 -10.37
N ASP A 76 10.55 16.46 -9.17
CA ASP A 76 11.76 16.37 -8.34
C ASP A 76 11.83 15.11 -7.44
N THR A 77 10.88 14.19 -7.56
CA THR A 77 10.82 12.97 -6.74
C THR A 77 11.45 11.76 -7.44
N ILE A 78 11.99 10.83 -6.64
CA ILE A 78 12.52 9.55 -7.15
C ILE A 78 11.38 8.77 -7.82
N GLU A 79 10.18 8.91 -7.28
CA GLU A 79 8.95 8.29 -7.75
C GLU A 79 8.58 8.75 -9.17
N ALA A 80 8.67 10.05 -9.46
CA ALA A 80 8.44 10.58 -10.81
C ALA A 80 9.47 10.05 -11.82
N ALA A 81 10.75 9.97 -11.43
CA ALA A 81 11.80 9.42 -12.30
C ALA A 81 11.62 7.91 -12.56
N CYS A 82 11.23 7.14 -11.54
CA CYS A 82 10.92 5.72 -11.64
C CYS A 82 9.71 5.48 -12.55
N PHE A 83 8.63 6.25 -12.36
CA PHE A 83 7.42 6.17 -13.16
C PHE A 83 7.63 6.60 -14.62
N ALA A 84 8.44 7.63 -14.89
CA ALA A 84 8.75 8.06 -16.26
C ALA A 84 9.45 6.98 -17.11
N ASN A 85 10.06 5.98 -16.46
CA ASN A 85 10.68 4.83 -17.13
C ASN A 85 9.72 3.64 -17.33
N LEU A 86 8.53 3.65 -16.72
CA LEU A 86 7.51 2.63 -16.91
C LEU A 86 6.69 2.93 -18.16
N ASP A 87 6.65 1.97 -19.08
CA ASP A 87 5.75 2.02 -20.22
C ASP A 87 4.30 1.80 -19.73
N PRO A 88 3.37 2.77 -19.91
CA PRO A 88 1.98 2.62 -19.48
C PRO A 88 1.25 1.48 -20.20
N ALA A 89 1.73 1.01 -21.35
CA ALA A 89 1.18 -0.15 -22.05
C ALA A 89 1.77 -1.49 -21.56
N SER A 90 2.68 -1.45 -20.59
CA SER A 90 3.30 -2.65 -20.04
C SER A 90 2.32 -3.41 -19.14
N PRO A 91 2.23 -4.74 -19.25
CA PRO A 91 1.35 -5.55 -18.39
C PRO A 91 1.66 -5.41 -16.90
N ILE A 92 2.89 -5.04 -16.54
CA ILE A 92 3.28 -4.81 -15.15
C ILE A 92 2.54 -3.61 -14.52
N VAL A 93 2.15 -2.62 -15.33
CA VAL A 93 1.37 -1.47 -14.84
C VAL A 93 -0.05 -1.92 -14.48
N GLU A 94 -0.65 -2.79 -15.28
CA GLU A 94 -1.95 -3.39 -14.98
C GLU A 94 -1.90 -4.21 -13.67
N GLU A 95 -0.86 -5.02 -13.48
CA GLU A 95 -0.65 -5.79 -12.24
C GLU A 95 -0.50 -4.88 -11.02
N ILE A 96 0.23 -3.76 -11.15
CA ILE A 96 0.38 -2.77 -10.08
C ILE A 96 -0.96 -2.10 -9.76
N CYS A 97 -1.76 -1.75 -10.78
CA CYS A 97 -3.09 -1.18 -10.58
C CYS A 97 -4.01 -2.16 -9.84
N VAL A 98 -4.05 -3.43 -10.26
CA VAL A 98 -4.85 -4.48 -9.58
C VAL A 98 -4.41 -4.63 -8.12
N LEU A 99 -3.10 -4.69 -7.86
CA LEU A 99 -2.57 -4.76 -6.51
C LEU A 99 -2.98 -3.54 -5.66
N CYS A 100 -2.98 -2.36 -6.26
CA CYS A 100 -3.40 -1.13 -5.59
C CYS A 100 -4.88 -1.18 -5.23
N ASP A 101 -5.74 -1.57 -6.16
CA ASP A 101 -7.19 -1.68 -5.96
C ASP A 101 -7.55 -2.72 -4.89
N GLU A 102 -6.87 -3.87 -4.89
CA GLU A 102 -7.07 -4.89 -3.86
C GLU A 102 -6.61 -4.41 -2.47
N LEU A 103 -5.48 -3.70 -2.40
CA LEU A 103 -5.02 -3.09 -1.17
C LEU A 103 -6.03 -2.04 -0.66
N GLU A 104 -6.57 -1.20 -1.53
CA GLU A 104 -7.60 -0.23 -1.18
C GLU A 104 -8.84 -0.93 -0.60
N CYS A 105 -9.29 -2.01 -1.22
CA CYS A 105 -10.41 -2.80 -0.72
C CYS A 105 -10.15 -3.36 0.67
N GLU A 106 -8.94 -3.86 0.95
CA GLU A 106 -8.56 -4.31 2.30
C GLU A 106 -8.50 -3.16 3.31
N LEU A 107 -8.02 -1.99 2.90
CA LEU A 107 -7.96 -0.80 3.75
C LEU A 107 -9.36 -0.24 4.07
N LEU A 108 -10.31 -0.31 3.14
CA LEU A 108 -11.70 0.09 3.36
C LEU A 108 -12.43 -0.82 4.36
N LYS A 109 -12.03 -2.10 4.46
CA LYS A 109 -12.55 -3.03 5.48
C LYS A 109 -12.09 -2.67 6.88
N LEU A 110 -11.05 -1.84 7.03
CA LEU A 110 -10.63 -1.30 8.30
C LEU A 110 -11.66 -0.22 8.72
N GLU A 111 -12.73 -0.62 9.42
CA GLU A 111 -13.78 0.26 9.97
C GLU A 111 -13.29 1.22 11.08
N ASP A 112 -12.04 1.65 11.04
CA ASP A 112 -11.60 2.76 11.86
C ASP A 112 -12.12 4.04 11.18
N THR A 113 -13.08 4.71 11.81
CA THR A 113 -13.80 5.86 11.22
C THR A 113 -12.82 6.97 10.78
N GLU A 114 -11.69 7.11 11.45
CA GLU A 114 -10.61 8.04 11.08
C GLU A 114 -9.88 7.62 9.79
N LEU A 115 -9.74 6.32 9.52
CA LEU A 115 -9.06 5.80 8.32
C LEU A 115 -9.93 5.87 7.09
N SER A 116 -11.20 5.47 7.21
CA SER A 116 -12.17 5.64 6.13
C SER A 116 -12.27 7.13 5.75
N THR A 117 -12.27 8.03 6.74
CA THR A 117 -12.24 9.48 6.49
C THR A 117 -10.93 9.93 5.84
N ALA A 118 -9.77 9.45 6.31
CA ALA A 118 -8.48 9.80 5.74
C ALA A 118 -8.29 9.28 4.31
N LEU A 119 -8.74 8.06 4.00
CA LEU A 119 -8.74 7.49 2.65
C LEU A 119 -9.70 8.24 1.74
N SER A 120 -10.94 8.49 2.19
CA SER A 120 -11.94 9.25 1.42
C SER A 120 -11.46 10.65 1.09
N PHE A 121 -10.82 11.33 2.04
CA PHE A 121 -10.25 12.66 1.81
C PHE A 121 -9.06 12.63 0.84
N ARG A 122 -8.29 11.54 0.83
CA ARG A 122 -7.12 11.37 -0.05
C ARG A 122 -7.46 10.89 -1.45
N LEU A 123 -8.57 10.17 -1.64
CA LEU A 123 -9.08 9.76 -2.95
C LEU A 123 -9.82 10.89 -3.67
N ALA A 124 -10.35 11.86 -2.91
CA ALA A 124 -11.08 13.01 -3.46
C ALA A 124 -10.19 14.22 -3.83
N ALA A 125 -8.87 14.15 -3.58
CA ALA A 125 -7.90 15.21 -3.81
C ALA A 125 -7.01 14.89 -5.02
#